data_AF-A0A9X3K6B2-F1
#
_entry.id   AF-A0A9X3K6B2-F1
#
_cell.length_a   1.000
_cell.length_b   1.000
_cell.length_c   1.000
_cell.angle_alpha   90.00
_cell.angle_beta   90.00
_cell.angle_gamma   90.00
#
_symmetry.space_group_name_H-M   'P 1'
#
loop_
_entity.id
_entity.type
_entity.pdbx_description
1 polymer ?
#
loop_
_entity_poly.entity_id
_entity_poly.type
_entity_poly.pdbx_seq_one_letter_code
_entity_poly.pdbx_strand_id
1 'polypeptide(L)'
;MSEFENTRQLWIEKGYEQFALFGPEYLSINKLSKAIGFSRASFYHHFGDIDVFTEELLNFHWQIAKEFNRMGKENCINLFPDLYDLLGQNPIPLQFSLQLFHHRSQPTFNYLFVRTYQATAKSFALKLFSKHFDLAQPSDEVYLLWLTFGEAWYSRLTPDDLTSETLQHHAQEILRCFFFFKDSTLYPRFQSTL
;
A
#
# COMPACT_ATOMS: atom_id res chain seq x y z
N MET A 1 -6.57 -28.76 7.41
CA MET A 1 -7.35 -27.61 7.90
C MET A 1 -8.72 -28.09 8.29
N SER A 2 -9.18 -27.70 9.48
CA SER A 2 -10.54 -28.00 9.93
C SER A 2 -11.57 -27.14 9.19
N GLU A 3 -12.83 -27.58 9.13
CA GLU A 3 -13.93 -26.80 8.54
C GLU A 3 -14.06 -25.41 9.21
N PHE A 4 -13.77 -25.35 10.52
CA PHE A 4 -13.75 -24.13 11.31
C PHE A 4 -12.70 -23.11 10.86
N GLU A 5 -11.48 -23.56 10.56
CA GLU A 5 -10.41 -22.71 10.03
C GLU A 5 -10.76 -22.18 8.64
N ASN A 6 -11.45 -22.99 7.83
CA ASN A 6 -11.91 -22.60 6.49
C ASN A 6 -12.95 -21.47 6.57
N THR A 7 -13.95 -21.58 7.45
CA THR A 7 -14.94 -20.52 7.66
C THR A 7 -14.30 -19.20 8.12
N ARG A 8 -13.40 -19.25 9.11
CA ARG A 8 -12.70 -18.04 9.59
C ARG A 8 -11.91 -17.37 8.47
N GLN A 9 -11.20 -18.17 7.67
CA GLN A 9 -10.39 -17.65 6.56
C GLN A 9 -11.24 -16.99 5.49
N LEU A 10 -12.40 -17.56 5.13
CA LEU A 10 -13.33 -16.95 4.17
C LEU A 10 -13.87 -15.60 4.63
N TRP A 11 -14.13 -15.43 5.93
CA TRP A 11 -14.48 -14.13 6.49
C TRP A 11 -13.35 -13.11 6.30
N ILE A 12 -12.11 -13.48 6.60
CA ILE A 12 -10.94 -12.60 6.43
C ILE A 12 -10.75 -12.21 4.97
N GLU A 13 -10.79 -13.16 4.04
CA GLU A 13 -10.58 -12.90 2.62
C GLU A 13 -11.63 -11.96 2.05
N LYS A 14 -12.92 -12.19 2.37
CA LYS A 14 -14.00 -11.33 1.90
C LYS A 14 -14.09 -9.99 2.63
N GLY A 15 -13.74 -9.95 3.91
CA GLY A 15 -13.59 -8.70 4.65
C GLY A 15 -12.46 -7.85 4.08
N TYR A 16 -11.32 -8.47 3.78
CA TYR A 16 -10.16 -7.82 3.19
C TYR A 16 -10.48 -7.23 1.81
N GLU A 17 -11.13 -8.02 0.94
CA GLU A 17 -11.58 -7.57 -0.37
C GLU A 17 -12.57 -6.39 -0.25
N GLN A 18 -13.58 -6.49 0.62
CA GLN A 18 -14.53 -5.40 0.83
C GLN A 18 -13.87 -4.14 1.40
N PHE A 19 -12.96 -4.29 2.36
CA PHE A 19 -12.21 -3.17 2.90
C PHE A 19 -11.40 -2.49 1.81
N ALA A 20 -10.67 -3.26 0.98
CA ALA A 20 -9.88 -2.70 -0.11
C ALA A 20 -10.73 -1.91 -1.11
N LEU A 21 -11.83 -2.50 -1.56
CA LEU A 21 -12.68 -1.92 -2.61
C LEU A 21 -13.50 -0.73 -2.14
N PHE A 22 -14.02 -0.76 -0.90
CA PHE A 22 -15.03 0.19 -0.44
C PHE A 22 -14.59 1.02 0.77
N GLY A 23 -13.53 0.62 1.45
CA GLY A 23 -13.03 1.27 2.65
C GLY A 23 -13.68 0.77 3.95
N PRO A 24 -13.14 1.20 5.11
CA PRO A 24 -13.54 0.74 6.44
C PRO A 24 -15.01 1.03 6.76
N GLU A 25 -15.54 2.16 6.31
CA GLU A 25 -16.92 2.59 6.60
C GLU A 25 -17.99 1.66 5.99
N TYR A 26 -17.62 0.93 4.93
CA TYR A 26 -18.54 0.04 4.21
C TYR A 26 -18.42 -1.42 4.64
N LEU A 27 -17.55 -1.72 5.62
CA LEU A 27 -17.38 -3.06 6.16
C LEU A 27 -18.62 -3.48 6.95
N SER A 28 -19.50 -4.26 6.31
CA SER A 28 -20.79 -4.64 6.88
C SER A 28 -20.90 -6.15 7.09
N ILE A 29 -20.99 -6.58 8.35
CA ILE A 29 -21.19 -7.99 8.73
C ILE A 29 -22.41 -8.58 8.02
N ASN A 30 -23.51 -7.81 7.91
CA ASN A 30 -24.73 -8.25 7.24
C ASN A 30 -24.51 -8.49 5.73
N LYS A 31 -23.70 -7.67 5.05
CA LYS A 31 -23.42 -7.85 3.63
C LYS A 31 -22.45 -9.00 3.42
N LEU A 32 -21.38 -9.06 4.22
CA LEU A 32 -20.40 -10.13 4.21
C LEU A 32 -21.04 -11.49 4.46
N SER A 33 -21.91 -11.61 5.48
CA SER A 33 -22.60 -12.86 5.82
C SER A 33 -23.42 -13.39 4.64
N LYS A 34 -24.13 -12.49 3.94
CA LYS A 34 -24.90 -12.84 2.74
C LYS A 34 -23.99 -13.25 1.57
N ALA A 35 -22.87 -12.55 1.39
CA ALA A 35 -21.94 -12.82 0.29
C ALA A 35 -21.26 -14.19 0.41
N ILE A 36 -20.93 -14.63 1.63
CA ILE A 36 -20.27 -15.93 1.88
C ILE A 36 -21.23 -17.06 2.26
N GLY A 37 -22.50 -16.76 2.49
CA GLY A 37 -23.52 -17.76 2.85
C GLY A 37 -23.50 -18.22 4.31
N PHE A 38 -22.78 -17.53 5.19
CA PHE A 38 -22.72 -17.85 6.62
C PHE A 38 -23.65 -16.95 7.46
N SER A 39 -24.02 -17.43 8.64
CA SER A 39 -24.84 -16.65 9.58
C SER A 39 -24.00 -15.56 10.26
N ARG A 40 -24.65 -14.49 10.71
CA ARG A 40 -23.99 -13.46 11.54
C ARG A 40 -23.49 -14.03 12.87
N ALA A 41 -24.16 -15.06 13.40
CA ALA A 41 -23.69 -15.75 14.60
C ALA A 41 -22.33 -16.41 14.39
N SER A 42 -22.05 -16.95 13.18
CA SER A 42 -20.72 -17.47 12.83
C SER A 42 -19.66 -16.37 12.91
N PHE A 43 -19.93 -15.17 12.39
CA PHE A 43 -19.01 -14.04 12.53
C PHE A 43 -18.66 -13.76 14.00
N TYR A 44 -19.69 -13.57 14.84
CA TYR A 44 -19.48 -13.24 16.25
C TYR A 44 -18.80 -14.37 17.03
N HIS A 45 -18.99 -15.62 16.62
CA HIS A 45 -18.26 -16.75 17.18
C HIS A 45 -16.75 -16.71 16.84
N HIS A 46 -16.37 -16.22 15.66
CA HIS A 46 -14.97 -16.16 15.24
C HIS A 46 -14.23 -14.91 15.70
N PHE A 47 -14.90 -13.76 15.71
CA PHE A 47 -14.24 -12.46 15.89
C PHE A 47 -14.75 -11.68 17.09
N GLY A 48 -15.92 -12.02 17.65
CA GLY A 48 -16.51 -11.29 18.76
C GLY A 48 -17.16 -9.96 18.37
N ASP A 49 -16.44 -9.10 17.64
CA ASP A 49 -16.93 -7.81 17.16
C ASP A 49 -16.19 -7.33 15.88
N ILE A 50 -16.56 -6.14 15.41
CA ILE A 50 -16.02 -5.54 14.17
C ILE A 50 -14.61 -4.97 14.34
N ASP A 51 -14.25 -4.58 15.56
CA ASP A 51 -12.94 -3.97 15.85
C ASP A 51 -11.87 -5.05 15.82
N VAL A 52 -12.12 -6.18 16.50
CA VAL A 52 -11.28 -7.38 16.45
C VAL A 52 -11.16 -7.90 15.01
N PHE A 53 -12.27 -7.92 14.26
CA PHE A 53 -12.22 -8.33 12.86
C PHE A 53 -11.35 -7.39 12.02
N THR A 54 -11.44 -6.08 12.24
CA THR A 54 -10.63 -5.09 11.56
C THR A 54 -9.14 -5.27 11.88
N GLU A 55 -8.78 -5.51 13.14
CA GLU A 55 -7.40 -5.83 13.53
C GLU A 55 -6.88 -7.09 12.81
N GLU A 56 -7.71 -8.10 12.64
CA GLU A 56 -7.37 -9.30 11.87
C GLU A 56 -7.15 -8.99 10.38
N LEU A 57 -7.95 -8.10 9.78
CA LEU A 57 -7.72 -7.64 8.40
C LEU A 57 -6.39 -6.87 8.26
N LEU A 58 -6.06 -6.02 9.23
CA LEU A 58 -4.79 -5.30 9.29
C LEU A 58 -3.60 -6.26 9.42
N ASN A 59 -3.72 -7.28 10.26
CA ASN A 59 -2.72 -8.34 10.41
C ASN A 59 -2.56 -9.17 9.14
N PHE A 60 -3.66 -9.46 8.44
CA PHE A 60 -3.65 -10.15 7.16
C PHE A 60 -2.96 -9.32 6.08
N HIS A 61 -3.24 -8.01 5.99
CA HIS A 61 -2.55 -7.09 5.09
C HIS A 61 -1.05 -7.05 5.35
N TRP A 62 -0.61 -7.08 6.62
CA TRP A 62 0.81 -7.18 6.95
C TRP A 62 1.47 -8.45 6.39
N GLN A 63 0.78 -9.60 6.40
CA GLN A 63 1.30 -10.83 5.79
C GLN A 63 1.44 -10.67 4.28
N ILE A 64 0.44 -10.09 3.61
CA ILE A 64 0.47 -9.79 2.18
C ILE A 64 1.63 -8.85 1.83
N ALA A 65 1.85 -7.80 2.62
CA ALA A 65 2.96 -6.87 2.41
C ALA A 65 4.33 -7.56 2.53
N LYS A 66 4.49 -8.52 3.45
CA LYS A 66 5.72 -9.32 3.53
C LYS A 66 5.93 -10.18 2.29
N GLU A 67 4.87 -10.77 1.76
CA GLU A 67 4.94 -11.57 0.53
C GLU A 67 5.24 -10.70 -0.70
N PHE A 68 4.59 -9.53 -0.81
CA PHE A 68 4.93 -8.53 -1.81
C PHE A 68 6.41 -8.13 -1.76
N ASN A 69 6.94 -7.92 -0.55
CA ASN A 69 8.35 -7.59 -0.36
C ASN A 69 9.30 -8.72 -0.76
N ARG A 70 8.89 -9.98 -0.56
CA ARG A 70 9.62 -11.16 -1.02
C ARG A 70 9.65 -11.21 -2.56
N MET A 71 8.48 -11.10 -3.20
CA MET A 71 8.36 -11.08 -4.66
C MET A 71 9.16 -9.94 -5.29
N GLY A 72 9.07 -8.73 -4.74
CA GLY A 72 9.81 -7.57 -5.26
C GLY A 72 11.32 -7.72 -5.15
N LYS A 73 11.81 -8.33 -4.06
CA LYS A 73 13.25 -8.61 -3.89
C LYS A 73 13.76 -9.66 -4.89
N GLU A 74 12.94 -10.64 -5.23
CA GLU A 74 13.31 -11.72 -6.16
C GLU A 74 13.20 -11.28 -7.62
N ASN A 75 12.18 -10.49 -7.96
CA ASN A 75 11.77 -10.28 -9.35
C ASN A 75 12.06 -8.87 -9.88
N CYS A 76 12.16 -7.84 -9.02
CA CYS A 76 12.38 -6.48 -9.49
C CYS A 76 13.88 -6.14 -9.56
N ILE A 77 14.36 -5.78 -10.75
CA ILE A 77 15.75 -5.42 -11.04
C ILE A 77 15.90 -3.91 -11.23
N ASN A 78 14.86 -3.26 -11.74
CA ASN A 78 14.78 -1.82 -12.03
C ASN A 78 13.55 -1.19 -11.36
N LEU A 79 13.62 0.12 -11.07
CA LEU A 79 12.45 0.85 -10.57
C LEU A 79 11.31 0.84 -11.58
N PHE A 80 11.65 1.06 -12.86
CA PHE A 80 10.72 0.99 -13.99
C PHE A 80 11.19 -0.10 -14.97
N PRO A 81 10.27 -0.92 -15.51
CA PRO A 81 8.85 -0.99 -15.15
C PRO A 81 8.57 -1.86 -13.90
N ASP A 82 9.56 -2.65 -13.44
CA ASP A 82 9.33 -3.83 -12.59
C ASP A 82 8.53 -3.58 -11.31
N LEU A 83 8.77 -2.47 -10.58
CA LEU A 83 8.00 -2.16 -9.37
C LEU A 83 6.52 -1.90 -9.69
N TYR A 84 6.26 -1.14 -10.75
CA TYR A 84 4.91 -0.75 -11.14
C TYR A 84 4.15 -1.90 -11.80
N ASP A 85 4.86 -2.78 -12.50
CA ASP A 85 4.30 -4.05 -12.96
C ASP A 85 3.87 -4.95 -11.80
N LEU A 86 4.73 -5.08 -10.78
CA LEU A 86 4.37 -5.86 -9.59
C LEU A 86 3.17 -5.25 -8.85
N LEU A 87 3.11 -3.92 -8.74
CA LEU A 87 1.96 -3.23 -8.15
C LEU A 87 0.68 -3.44 -8.96
N GLY A 88 0.74 -3.31 -10.28
CA GLY A 88 -0.41 -3.49 -11.19
C GLY A 88 -0.93 -4.93 -11.21
N GLN A 89 -0.08 -5.92 -10.94
CA GLN A 89 -0.48 -7.32 -10.74
C GLN A 89 -1.15 -7.59 -9.38
N ASN A 90 -1.07 -6.64 -8.43
CA ASN A 90 -1.60 -6.78 -7.07
C ASN A 90 -2.57 -5.63 -6.71
N PRO A 91 -3.67 -5.44 -7.48
CA PRO A 91 -4.54 -4.28 -7.31
C PRO A 91 -5.31 -4.29 -5.99
N ILE A 92 -5.78 -5.44 -5.49
CA ILE A 92 -6.53 -5.51 -4.22
C ILE A 92 -5.63 -5.12 -3.02
N PRO A 93 -4.40 -5.66 -2.87
CA PRO A 93 -3.47 -5.14 -1.86
C PRO A 93 -3.14 -3.66 -2.00
N LEU A 94 -2.99 -3.14 -3.23
CA LEU A 94 -2.73 -1.72 -3.44
C LEU A 94 -3.94 -0.86 -3.02
N GLN A 95 -5.15 -1.28 -3.35
CA GLN A 95 -6.38 -0.62 -2.90
C GLN A 95 -6.52 -0.64 -1.38
N PHE A 96 -6.17 -1.76 -0.72
CA PHE A 96 -6.14 -1.80 0.74
C PHE A 96 -5.18 -0.75 1.32
N SER A 97 -3.96 -0.65 0.78
CA SER A 97 -2.99 0.39 1.17
C SER A 97 -3.53 1.80 0.90
N LEU A 98 -4.24 2.01 -0.20
CA LEU A 98 -4.88 3.28 -0.53
C LEU A 98 -5.97 3.65 0.48
N GLN A 99 -6.76 2.68 0.94
CA GLN A 99 -7.75 2.90 2.00
C GLN A 99 -7.10 3.27 3.33
N LEU A 100 -5.98 2.62 3.69
CA LEU A 100 -5.20 3.02 4.87
C LEU A 100 -4.68 4.45 4.74
N PHE A 101 -4.21 4.84 3.55
CA PHE A 101 -3.73 6.19 3.27
C PHE A 101 -4.85 7.23 3.40
N HIS A 102 -6.03 7.00 2.81
CA HIS A 102 -7.16 7.92 2.89
C HIS A 102 -7.73 8.05 4.31
N HIS A 103 -7.67 6.98 5.10
CA HIS A 103 -8.19 6.95 6.48
C HIS A 103 -7.08 7.08 7.54
N ARG A 104 -5.93 7.68 7.18
CA ARG A 104 -4.76 7.84 8.06
C ARG A 104 -4.95 8.78 9.25
N SER A 105 -6.11 9.42 9.37
CA SER A 105 -6.51 10.08 10.63
C SER A 105 -6.73 9.07 11.77
N GLN A 106 -7.03 7.81 11.43
CA GLN A 106 -7.09 6.71 12.38
C GLN A 106 -5.68 6.20 12.70
N PRO A 107 -5.25 6.21 13.98
CA PRO A 107 -3.87 5.87 14.36
C PRO A 107 -3.42 4.47 13.93
N THR A 108 -4.30 3.47 14.02
CA THR A 108 -3.99 2.07 13.65
C THR A 108 -3.77 1.92 12.14
N PHE A 109 -4.57 2.61 11.32
CA PHE A 109 -4.42 2.59 9.86
C PHE A 109 -3.14 3.32 9.43
N ASN A 110 -2.88 4.50 9.99
CA ASN A 110 -1.65 5.23 9.72
C ASN A 110 -0.41 4.42 10.12
N TYR A 111 -0.44 3.80 11.31
CA TYR A 111 0.63 2.93 11.76
C TYR A 111 0.92 1.80 10.77
N LEU A 112 -0.13 1.10 10.32
CA LEU A 112 0.07 0.01 9.37
C LEU A 112 0.58 0.52 8.01
N PHE A 113 0.01 1.60 7.48
CA PHE A 113 0.46 2.19 6.21
C PHE A 113 1.93 2.58 6.24
N VAL A 114 2.36 3.33 7.26
CA VAL A 114 3.76 3.74 7.41
C VAL A 114 4.66 2.52 7.56
N ARG A 115 4.24 1.51 8.34
CA ARG A 115 5.00 0.29 8.55
C ARG A 115 5.17 -0.53 7.28
N THR A 116 4.12 -0.75 6.49
CA THR A 116 4.20 -1.50 5.23
C THR A 116 5.03 -0.75 4.21
N TYR A 117 4.79 0.57 4.07
CA TYR A 117 5.54 1.42 3.15
C TYR A 117 7.06 1.43 3.48
N GLN A 118 7.42 1.57 4.76
CA GLN A 118 8.81 1.51 5.20
C GLN A 118 9.42 0.12 4.99
N ALA A 119 8.67 -0.96 5.25
CA ALA A 119 9.16 -2.32 5.04
C ALA A 119 9.46 -2.59 3.55
N THR A 120 8.59 -2.14 2.64
CA THR A 120 8.81 -2.23 1.19
C THR A 120 10.03 -1.42 0.74
N ALA A 121 10.14 -0.18 1.24
CA ALA A 121 11.29 0.69 0.99
C ALA A 121 12.61 -0.01 1.35
N LYS A 122 12.71 -0.52 2.58
CA LYS A 122 13.91 -1.20 3.11
C LYS A 122 14.18 -2.55 2.46
N SER A 123 13.14 -3.27 2.02
CA SER A 123 13.29 -4.61 1.44
C SER A 123 13.95 -4.57 0.06
N PHE A 124 13.46 -3.70 -0.83
CA PHE A 124 13.99 -3.64 -2.20
C PHE A 124 13.80 -2.28 -2.88
N ALA A 125 12.72 -1.55 -2.59
CA ALA A 125 12.34 -0.38 -3.41
C ALA A 125 13.35 0.78 -3.32
N LEU A 126 13.96 1.05 -2.16
CA LEU A 126 14.99 2.09 -2.04
C LEU A 126 16.23 1.77 -2.87
N LYS A 127 16.61 0.49 -2.96
CA LYS A 127 17.74 0.07 -3.79
C LYS A 127 17.45 0.32 -5.26
N LEU A 128 16.24 -0.01 -5.73
CA LEU A 128 15.80 0.27 -7.10
C LEU A 128 15.78 1.76 -7.39
N PHE A 129 15.24 2.55 -6.47
CA PHE A 129 15.15 3.99 -6.57
C PHE A 129 16.54 4.64 -6.66
N SER A 130 17.44 4.27 -5.74
CA SER A 130 18.82 4.78 -5.72
C SER A 130 19.57 4.42 -7.00
N LYS A 131 19.45 3.17 -7.45
CA LYS A 131 20.06 2.69 -8.71
C LYS A 131 19.53 3.45 -9.92
N HIS A 132 18.23 3.72 -9.98
CA HIS A 132 17.61 4.38 -11.14
C HIS A 132 18.07 5.83 -11.31
N PHE A 133 18.36 6.53 -10.20
CA PHE A 133 18.75 7.93 -10.19
C PHE A 133 20.23 8.18 -9.87
N ASP A 134 21.04 7.12 -9.84
CA ASP A 134 22.47 7.17 -9.50
C ASP A 134 22.75 7.92 -8.18
N LEU A 135 21.92 7.64 -7.16
CA LEU A 135 22.03 8.28 -5.85
C LEU A 135 23.09 7.56 -5.00
N ALA A 136 24.16 8.28 -4.68
CA ALA A 136 25.25 7.82 -3.82
C ALA A 136 25.09 8.23 -2.34
N GLN A 137 23.97 8.88 -1.99
CA GLN A 137 23.71 9.44 -0.66
C GLN A 137 23.44 8.35 0.41
N PRO A 138 23.57 8.67 1.71
CA PRO A 138 23.16 7.79 2.80
C PRO A 138 21.69 7.37 2.65
N SER A 139 21.38 6.14 3.08
CA SER A 139 20.04 5.55 2.93
C SER A 139 18.92 6.39 3.55
N ASP A 140 19.21 7.17 4.59
CA ASP A 140 18.20 7.96 5.33
C ASP A 140 17.75 9.20 4.55
N GLU A 141 18.66 9.88 3.84
CA GLU A 141 18.30 11.00 2.96
C GLU A 141 17.48 10.53 1.76
N VAL A 142 17.90 9.42 1.14
CA VAL A 142 17.16 8.81 0.04
C VAL A 142 15.78 8.33 0.52
N TYR A 143 15.67 7.87 1.76
CA TYR A 143 14.39 7.47 2.34
C TYR A 143 13.44 8.65 2.54
N LEU A 144 13.91 9.82 2.93
CA LEU A 144 13.05 11.02 3.03
C LEU A 144 12.52 11.46 1.67
N LEU A 145 13.36 11.41 0.63
CA LEU A 145 12.92 11.67 -0.74
C LEU A 145 11.92 10.63 -1.22
N TRP A 146 12.19 9.35 -0.96
CA TRP A 146 11.28 8.23 -1.26
C TRP A 146 9.92 8.42 -0.58
N LEU A 147 9.91 8.77 0.71
CA LEU A 147 8.68 9.04 1.46
C LEU A 147 7.86 10.17 0.82
N THR A 148 8.51 11.30 0.53
CA THR A 148 7.86 12.47 -0.09
C THR A 148 7.29 12.12 -1.46
N PHE A 149 8.07 11.42 -2.28
CA PHE A 149 7.62 10.91 -3.58
C PHE A 149 6.42 9.96 -3.44
N GLY A 150 6.48 9.02 -2.51
CA GLY A 150 5.43 8.04 -2.26
C GLY A 150 4.13 8.65 -1.81
N GLU A 151 4.15 9.61 -0.88
CA GLU A 151 2.94 10.29 -0.44
C GLU A 151 2.30 11.08 -1.57
N ALA A 152 3.11 11.79 -2.36
CA ALA A 152 2.61 12.49 -3.55
C ALA A 152 2.01 11.49 -4.56
N TRP A 153 2.62 10.32 -4.75
CA TRP A 153 2.15 9.29 -5.66
C TRP A 153 0.84 8.67 -5.19
N TYR A 154 0.73 8.25 -3.93
CA TYR A 154 -0.51 7.73 -3.34
C TYR A 154 -1.66 8.73 -3.45
N SER A 155 -1.40 10.03 -3.28
CA SER A 155 -2.42 11.07 -3.41
C SER A 155 -3.02 11.24 -4.81
N ARG A 156 -2.35 10.70 -5.85
CA ARG A 156 -2.82 10.73 -7.25
C ARG A 156 -3.53 9.46 -7.67
N LEU A 157 -3.48 8.40 -6.88
CA LEU A 157 -4.09 7.13 -7.24
C LEU A 157 -5.60 7.18 -7.09
N THR A 158 -6.29 6.51 -8.01
CA THR A 158 -7.73 6.26 -7.92
C THR A 158 -7.97 4.75 -8.02
N PRO A 159 -9.01 4.21 -7.38
CA PRO A 159 -9.32 2.79 -7.49
C PRO A 159 -9.80 2.39 -8.90
N ASP A 160 -10.17 3.36 -9.75
CA ASP A 160 -10.73 3.14 -11.08
C ASP A 160 -9.70 2.58 -12.07
N ASP A 161 -8.43 3.00 -11.95
CA ASP A 161 -7.35 2.53 -12.81
C ASP A 161 -6.03 2.38 -12.03
N LEU A 162 -5.69 1.12 -11.75
CA LEU A 162 -4.43 0.72 -11.11
C LEU A 162 -3.60 -0.18 -12.03
N THR A 163 -3.73 0.00 -13.35
CA THR A 163 -2.86 -0.68 -14.32
C THR A 163 -1.42 -0.22 -14.16
N SER A 164 -0.46 -1.09 -14.49
CA SER A 164 0.98 -0.77 -14.39
C SER A 164 1.34 0.52 -15.13
N GLU A 165 0.73 0.75 -16.29
CA GLU A 165 0.94 1.95 -17.12
C GLU A 165 0.53 3.22 -16.38
N THR A 166 -0.69 3.26 -15.84
CA THR A 166 -1.21 4.41 -15.10
C THR A 166 -0.42 4.67 -13.82
N LEU A 167 -0.10 3.61 -13.07
CA LEU A 167 0.72 3.69 -11.86
C LEU A 167 2.12 4.27 -12.16
N GLN A 168 2.76 3.77 -13.22
CA GLN A 168 4.07 4.25 -13.67
C GLN A 168 4.00 5.69 -14.18
N HIS A 169 2.96 6.04 -14.94
CA HIS A 169 2.78 7.39 -15.47
C HIS A 169 2.76 8.43 -14.36
N HIS A 170 1.92 8.23 -13.33
CA HIS A 170 1.86 9.14 -12.19
C HIS A 170 3.20 9.28 -11.47
N ALA A 171 3.93 8.18 -11.30
CA ALA A 171 5.26 8.21 -10.70
C ALA A 171 6.24 9.05 -11.53
N GLN A 172 6.29 8.81 -12.84
CA GLN A 172 7.17 9.54 -13.75
C GLN A 172 6.83 11.03 -13.80
N GLU A 173 5.56 11.41 -13.78
CA GLU A 173 5.16 12.81 -13.71
C GLU A 173 5.66 13.52 -12.44
N ILE A 174 5.50 12.90 -11.28
CA ILE A 174 5.98 13.46 -10.01
C ILE A 174 7.50 13.63 -10.05
N LEU A 175 8.21 12.59 -10.51
CA LEU A 175 9.67 12.61 -10.60
C LEU A 175 10.14 13.68 -11.58
N ARG A 176 9.48 13.84 -12.74
CA ARG A 176 9.76 14.94 -13.68
C ARG A 176 9.60 16.30 -13.02
N CYS A 177 8.57 16.51 -12.20
CA CYS A 177 8.42 17.76 -11.45
C CYS A 177 9.60 18.00 -10.49
N PHE A 178 10.09 16.97 -9.79
CA PHE A 178 11.24 17.10 -8.90
C PHE A 178 12.54 17.45 -9.64
N PHE A 179 12.83 16.76 -10.75
CA PHE A 179 14.03 17.05 -11.54
C PHE A 179 13.95 18.41 -12.23
N PHE A 180 12.77 18.77 -12.77
CA PHE A 180 12.57 20.11 -13.32
C PHE A 180 12.78 21.19 -12.26
N PHE A 181 12.30 20.99 -11.03
CA PHE A 181 12.53 21.92 -9.93
C PHE A 181 14.03 22.04 -9.60
N LYS A 182 14.74 20.92 -9.47
CA LYS A 182 16.19 20.89 -9.22
C LYS A 182 16.97 21.69 -10.26
N ASP A 183 16.61 21.58 -11.54
CA ASP A 183 17.28 22.27 -12.65
C ASP A 183 16.76 23.70 -12.88
N SER A 184 15.73 24.12 -12.15
CA SER A 184 15.13 25.45 -12.29
C SER A 184 15.94 26.54 -11.58
N THR A 185 15.73 27.78 -12.02
CA THR A 185 16.30 28.98 -11.37
C THR A 185 15.75 29.25 -9.96
N LEU A 186 14.71 28.51 -9.53
CA LEU A 186 14.13 28.63 -8.20
C LEU A 186 14.95 27.87 -7.15
N TYR A 187 15.55 26.73 -7.51
CA TYR A 187 16.23 25.87 -6.54
C TYR A 187 17.35 26.57 -5.75
N PRO A 188 18.27 27.33 -6.37
CA PRO A 188 19.30 28.07 -5.62
C PRO A 188 18.73 29.13 -4.66
N ARG A 189 17.54 29.70 -4.94
CA ARG A 189 16.89 30.70 -4.08
C ARG A 189 16.32 30.09 -2.80
N PHE A 190 15.87 28.84 -2.88
CA PHE A 190 15.42 28.12 -1.68
C PHE A 190 16.59 27.69 -0.80
N GLN A 191 17.73 27.33 -1.40
CA GLN A 191 18.94 26.99 -0.64
C GLN A 191 19.50 28.16 0.19
N SER A 192 19.27 29.41 -0.22
CA SER A 192 19.74 30.58 0.52
C SER A 192 18.80 31.04 1.65
N THR A 193 17.65 30.41 1.81
CA THR A 193 16.54 30.88 2.68
C THR A 193 16.20 29.90 3.82
N LEU A 194 16.67 28.66 3.73
CA LEU A 194 16.56 27.62 4.76
C LEU A 194 17.88 27.50 5.53
#